data_AF-I2GSG7-F1
#
_entry.id   AF-I2GSG7-F1
#
_cell.length_a   1.000
_cell.length_b   1.000
_cell.length_c   1.000
_cell.angle_alpha   90.00
_cell.angle_beta   90.00
_cell.angle_gamma   90.00
#
_symmetry.space_group_name_H-M   'P 1'
#
loop_
_entity.id
_entity.type
_entity.pdbx_description
1 polymer ?
#
loop_
_entity_poly.entity_id
_entity_poly.type
_entity_poly.pdbx_seq_one_letter_code
_entity_poly.pdbx_strand_id
1 'polypeptide(L)'
;MAQQDQHTVEYVISQQAYEKAYRSLPEQGTDQQKAQSAKVMAKQYRLNTRDTANAGKWVMWSVGEESFEFTWQNGAWRPPANIVVLNDADRSVVDLTSFPDKPLD
;
A
#
# COMPACT_ATOMS: atom_id res chain seq x y z
N MET A 1 16.02 -15.26 10.75
CA MET A 1 15.92 -13.89 10.21
C MET A 1 14.47 -13.48 10.27
N ALA A 2 14.20 -12.30 10.82
CA ALA A 2 12.92 -11.93 11.42
C ALA A 2 11.74 -12.03 10.45
N GLN A 3 10.91 -13.04 10.67
CA GLN A 3 9.54 -13.18 10.15
C GLN A 3 8.59 -12.31 10.98
N GLN A 4 9.04 -11.12 11.37
CA GLN A 4 8.31 -10.14 12.17
C GLN A 4 7.70 -9.12 11.19
N ASP A 5 6.40 -8.88 11.34
CA ASP A 5 5.69 -7.70 10.86
C ASP A 5 5.18 -7.64 9.41
N GLN A 6 5.09 -8.74 8.64
CA GLN A 6 4.31 -8.70 7.38
C GLN A 6 2.83 -8.31 7.59
N HIS A 7 2.30 -8.51 8.80
CA HIS A 7 0.93 -8.11 9.19
C HIS A 7 0.83 -6.71 9.81
N THR A 8 1.96 -6.03 10.05
CA THR A 8 1.98 -4.74 10.75
C THR A 8 2.39 -3.60 9.83
N VAL A 9 2.74 -3.91 8.57
CA VAL A 9 3.12 -2.92 7.56
C VAL A 9 2.18 -3.00 6.37
N GLU A 10 1.47 -1.91 6.09
CA GLU A 10 0.70 -1.72 4.86
C GLU A 10 1.48 -0.86 3.89
N TYR A 11 1.43 -1.23 2.60
CA TYR A 11 2.04 -0.49 1.52
C TYR A 11 0.94 0.19 0.71
N VAL A 12 0.91 1.51 0.78
CA VAL A 12 -0.04 2.31 0.03
C VAL A 12 0.65 2.82 -1.24
N ILE A 13 0.14 2.42 -2.40
CA ILE A 13 0.65 2.82 -3.72
C ILE A 13 -0.46 3.47 -4.56
N SER A 14 -0.08 4.30 -5.53
CA SER A 14 -1.05 4.83 -6.50
C SER A 14 -1.49 3.74 -7.49
N GLN A 15 -2.65 3.92 -8.11
CA GLN A 15 -3.12 3.06 -9.20
C GLN A 15 -2.09 2.95 -10.33
N GLN A 16 -1.48 4.08 -10.73
CA GLN A 16 -0.43 4.08 -11.75
C GLN A 16 0.80 3.25 -11.35
N ALA A 17 1.20 3.32 -10.08
CA ALA A 17 2.28 2.49 -9.55
C ALA A 17 1.90 1.00 -9.54
N TYR A 18 0.67 0.68 -9.15
CA TYR A 18 0.16 -0.69 -9.21
C TYR A 18 0.18 -1.24 -10.64
N GLU A 19 -0.31 -0.48 -11.63
CA GLU A 19 -0.30 -0.91 -13.04
C GLU A 19 1.13 -1.12 -13.56
N LYS A 20 2.06 -0.24 -13.19
CA LYS A 20 3.48 -0.40 -13.56
C LYS A 20 4.07 -1.68 -12.94
N ALA A 21 3.79 -1.93 -11.67
CA ALA A 21 4.21 -3.16 -10.99
C ALA A 21 3.60 -4.40 -11.67
N TYR A 22 2.30 -4.37 -11.96
CA TYR A 22 1.59 -5.49 -12.57
C TYR A 22 2.09 -5.79 -13.99
N ARG A 23 2.29 -4.77 -14.83
CA ARG A 23 2.77 -4.93 -16.22
C ARG A 23 4.21 -5.44 -16.33
N SER A 24 4.99 -5.35 -15.24
CA SER A 24 6.35 -5.89 -15.20
C SER A 24 6.39 -7.41 -14.99
N LEU A 25 5.26 -8.01 -14.59
CA LEU A 25 5.16 -9.44 -14.38
C LEU A 25 5.07 -10.16 -15.74
N PRO A 26 5.49 -11.43 -15.82
CA PRO A 26 5.27 -12.25 -17.01
C PRO A 26 3.80 -12.29 -17.41
N GLU A 27 3.47 -12.39 -18.69
CA GLU A 27 2.07 -12.45 -19.13
C GLU A 27 1.31 -13.68 -18.59
N GLN A 28 2.05 -14.76 -18.31
CA GLN A 28 1.52 -16.02 -17.81
C GLN A 28 2.40 -16.57 -16.68
N GLY A 29 1.81 -17.38 -15.81
CA GLY A 29 2.51 -18.14 -14.79
C GLY A 29 1.95 -19.55 -14.65
N THR A 30 2.65 -20.38 -13.88
CA THR A 30 2.13 -21.66 -13.38
C THR A 30 1.47 -21.47 -12.03
N ASP A 31 0.55 -22.37 -11.64
CA ASP A 31 -0.14 -22.23 -10.35
C ASP A 31 0.84 -22.13 -9.18
N GLN A 32 0.58 -21.15 -8.31
CA GLN A 32 1.43 -20.78 -7.17
C GLN A 32 2.82 -20.24 -7.52
N GLN A 33 3.11 -20.00 -8.81
CA GLN A 33 4.34 -19.32 -9.22
C GLN A 33 4.39 -17.95 -8.56
N LYS A 34 5.57 -17.58 -8.07
CA LYS A 34 5.85 -16.27 -7.50
C LYS A 34 6.69 -15.46 -8.48
N ALA A 35 6.36 -14.18 -8.63
CA ALA A 35 7.12 -13.23 -9.43
C ALA A 35 7.25 -11.91 -8.69
N GLN A 36 8.43 -11.31 -8.79
CA GLN A 36 8.70 -9.99 -8.23
C GLN A 36 8.33 -8.92 -9.26
N SER A 37 7.59 -7.91 -8.83
CA SER A 37 7.33 -6.74 -9.65
C SER A 37 8.59 -5.86 -9.79
N ALA A 38 8.57 -4.97 -10.78
CA ALA A 38 9.43 -3.80 -10.80
C ALA A 38 9.24 -2.97 -9.52
N LYS A 39 10.29 -2.25 -9.16
CA LYS A 39 10.24 -1.31 -8.03
C LYS A 39 9.31 -0.15 -8.33
N VAL A 40 8.45 0.18 -7.37
CA VAL A 40 7.52 1.31 -7.43
C VAL A 40 7.53 2.08 -6.11
N MET A 41 7.20 3.36 -6.18
CA MET A 41 7.11 4.19 -4.98
C MET A 41 5.92 3.76 -4.11
N ALA A 42 6.20 3.48 -2.84
CA ALA A 42 5.21 3.07 -1.85
C ALA A 42 5.35 3.88 -0.56
N LYS A 43 4.22 4.25 0.03
CA LYS A 43 4.15 4.76 1.39
C LYS A 43 3.95 3.58 2.33
N GLN A 44 4.84 3.44 3.30
CA GLN A 44 4.80 2.37 4.29
C GLN A 44 4.09 2.89 5.52
N TYR A 45 2.99 2.24 5.91
CA TYR A 45 2.26 2.54 7.13
C TYR A 45 2.50 1.41 8.12
N ARG A 46 2.62 1.75 9.41
CA ARG A 46 2.72 0.75 10.49
C ARG A 46 1.71 1.04 11.57
N LEU A 47 1.15 -0.02 12.16
CA LEU A 47 0.32 0.12 13.34
C LEU A 47 1.19 0.59 14.51
N ASN A 48 0.84 1.73 15.11
CA ASN A 48 1.51 2.22 16.29
C ASN A 48 1.08 1.40 17.52
N THR A 49 1.94 0.48 17.94
CA THR A 49 1.72 -0.39 19.10
C THR A 49 2.32 0.16 20.40
N ARG A 50 2.89 1.38 20.37
CA ARG A 50 3.46 2.02 21.57
C ARG A 50 2.37 2.59 22.46
N ASP A 51 2.65 2.64 23.77
CA ASP A 51 1.79 3.25 24.77
C ASP A 51 1.84 4.79 24.67
N THR A 52 1.08 5.31 23.70
CA THR A 52 0.96 6.74 23.39
C THR A 52 -0.49 7.05 23.06
N ALA A 53 -0.89 8.32 23.05
CA ALA A 53 -2.25 8.72 22.64
C ALA A 53 -2.61 8.32 21.19
N ASN A 54 -1.63 7.91 20.39
CA ASN A 54 -1.81 7.41 19.03
C ASN A 54 -1.65 5.88 18.94
N ALA A 55 -1.70 5.15 20.06
CA ALA A 55 -1.75 3.70 20.08
C ALA A 55 -2.94 3.19 19.25
N GLY A 56 -2.73 2.12 18.48
CA GLY A 56 -3.75 1.53 17.61
C GLY A 56 -4.04 2.31 16.32
N LYS A 57 -3.36 3.44 16.06
CA LYS A 57 -3.47 4.16 14.79
C LYS A 57 -2.38 3.73 13.81
N TRP A 58 -2.72 3.70 12.51
CA TRP A 58 -1.74 3.56 11.44
C TRP A 58 -0.97 4.87 11.26
N VAL A 59 0.36 4.76 11.23
CA VAL A 59 1.26 5.90 11.09
C VAL A 59 2.13 5.68 9.86
N MET A 60 2.24 6.70 9.00
CA MET A 60 3.19 6.68 7.89
C MET A 60 4.61 6.63 8.44
N TRP A 61 5.30 5.54 8.17
CA TRP A 61 6.64 5.26 8.68
C TRP A 61 7.72 5.74 7.70
N SER A 62 7.54 5.47 6.40
CA SER A 62 8.52 5.81 5.37
C SER A 62 7.86 5.90 4.00
N VAL A 63 8.60 6.47 3.04
CA VAL A 63 8.27 6.46 1.62
C VAL A 63 9.52 6.00 0.86
N GLY A 64 9.38 5.00 -0.02
CA GLY A 64 10.52 4.44 -0.74
C GLY A 64 10.13 3.56 -1.91
N GLU A 65 11.14 3.15 -2.69
CA GLU A 65 10.98 2.19 -3.79
C GLU A 65 10.89 0.76 -3.26
N GLU A 66 9.78 0.09 -3.54
CA GLU A 66 9.50 -1.28 -3.08
C GLU A 66 9.13 -2.17 -4.27
N SER A 67 9.55 -3.44 -4.20
CA SER A 67 9.11 -4.50 -5.11
C SER A 67 8.17 -5.43 -4.36
N PHE A 68 7.15 -5.94 -5.06
CA PHE A 68 6.14 -6.79 -4.45
C PHE A 68 6.14 -8.17 -5.07
N GLU A 69 5.95 -9.19 -4.23
CA GLU A 69 5.80 -10.57 -4.67
C GLU A 69 4.35 -10.86 -5.05
N PHE A 70 4.09 -11.06 -6.34
CA PHE A 70 2.81 -11.53 -6.83
C PHE A 70 2.80 -13.05 -6.93
N THR A 71 1.64 -13.65 -6.69
CA THR A 71 1.45 -15.10 -6.84
C THR A 71 0.45 -15.38 -7.97
N TRP A 72 0.82 -16.23 -8.92
CA TRP A 72 -0.09 -16.67 -9.97
C TRP A 72 -1.12 -17.63 -9.39
N GLN A 73 -2.40 -17.27 -9.48
CA GLN A 73 -3.50 -18.07 -8.98
C GLN A 73 -4.74 -17.86 -9.85
N ASN A 74 -5.39 -18.96 -10.24
CA ASN A 74 -6.64 -18.95 -11.00
C ASN A 74 -6.51 -18.14 -12.31
N GLY A 75 -5.38 -18.27 -13.01
CA GLY A 75 -5.14 -17.62 -14.31
C GLY A 75 -4.79 -16.13 -14.26
N ALA A 76 -4.43 -15.58 -13.09
CA ALA A 76 -4.00 -14.19 -12.96
C ALA A 76 -2.96 -14.01 -11.84
N TRP A 77 -2.14 -12.95 -11.94
CA TRP A 77 -1.26 -12.53 -10.85
C TRP A 77 -2.07 -11.89 -9.72
N ARG A 78 -1.92 -12.41 -8.50
CA ARG A 78 -2.52 -11.87 -7.29
C ARG A 78 -1.47 -11.07 -6.52
N PRO A 79 -1.77 -9.81 -6.14
CA PRO A 79 -0.88 -9.03 -5.28
C PRO A 79 -0.83 -9.63 -3.87
N PRO A 80 0.20 -9.30 -3.09
CA PRO A 80 0.22 -9.61 -1.66
C PRO A 80 -0.85 -8.81 -0.92
N ALA A 81 -1.38 -9.38 0.16
CA ALA A 81 -2.56 -8.87 0.87
C ALA A 81 -2.34 -7.52 1.58
N ASN A 82 -1.09 -7.09 1.75
CA ASN A 82 -0.70 -5.87 2.45
C ASN A 82 -0.50 -4.67 1.51
N ILE A 83 -0.88 -4.76 0.23
CA ILE A 83 -0.92 -3.63 -0.69
C ILE A 83 -2.30 -3.01 -0.69
N VAL A 84 -2.33 -1.69 -0.47
CA VAL A 84 -3.51 -0.85 -0.65
C VAL A 84 -3.28 0.05 -1.86
N VAL A 85 -4.18 -0.02 -2.84
CA VAL A 85 -4.11 0.79 -4.06
C VAL A 85 -5.05 1.97 -3.91
N LEU A 86 -4.51 3.19 -3.94
CA LEU A 86 -5.31 4.41 -4.00
C LEU A 86 -5.63 4.76 -5.45
N ASN A 87 -6.91 4.92 -5.77
CA ASN A 87 -7.31 5.54 -7.03
C ASN A 87 -6.89 7.01 -7.01
N ASP A 88 -6.26 7.50 -8.08
CA ASP A 88 -5.91 8.93 -8.19
C ASP A 88 -7.15 9.85 -8.21
N ALA A 89 -8.33 9.29 -8.46
CA ALA A 89 -9.62 9.97 -8.34
C ALA A 89 -10.09 10.17 -6.88
N ASP A 90 -9.51 9.44 -5.92
CA ASP A 90 -9.84 9.50 -4.49
C ASP A 90 -8.96 10.53 -3.73
N ARG A 91 -8.24 11.40 -4.45
CA ARG A 91 -7.50 12.54 -3.85
C ARG A 91 -8.42 13.54 -3.13
N SER A 92 -9.73 13.36 -3.18
CA SER A 92 -10.71 14.22 -2.52
C SER A 92 -10.88 13.97 -1.01
N VAL A 93 -10.25 12.95 -0.42
CA VAL A 93 -10.47 12.61 1.00
C VAL A 93 -9.19 12.66 1.84
N VAL A 94 -8.31 13.64 1.60
CA VAL A 94 -7.37 14.10 2.63
C VAL A 94 -7.20 15.63 2.53
N ASP A 95 -8.30 16.37 2.42
CA ASP A 95 -8.28 17.78 2.83
C ASP A 95 -8.65 17.85 4.31
N LEU A 96 -7.64 17.64 5.16
CA LEU A 96 -7.74 17.84 6.62
C LEU A 96 -7.71 19.34 7.00
N THR A 97 -8.08 20.25 6.09
CA THR A 97 -7.98 21.70 6.30
C THR A 97 -9.29 22.47 6.19
N SER A 98 -10.40 21.83 5.84
CA SER A 98 -11.69 22.53 5.79
C SER A 98 -12.44 22.44 7.13
N PHE A 99 -11.89 23.10 8.16
CA PHE A 99 -12.74 23.62 9.23
C PHE A 99 -13.54 24.77 8.63
N PRO A 100 -14.88 24.79 8.68
CA PRO A 100 -15.62 26.00 8.39
C PRO A 100 -15.31 27.01 9.50
N ASP A 101 -14.45 27.97 9.21
CA ASP A 101 -14.45 29.30 9.84
C ASP A 101 -15.85 29.89 9.60
N LYS A 102 -16.76 29.68 10.54
CA LYS A 102 -18.00 30.47 10.59
C LYS A 102 -17.68 31.75 11.38
N PRO A 103 -17.67 32.93 10.74
CA PRO A 103 -17.75 34.17 11.49
C PRO A 103 -19.11 34.32 12.17
N LEU A 104 -19.09 35.04 13.29
CA LEU A 104 -20.20 35.37 14.17
C LEU A 104 -21.43 35.92 13.43
N ASP A 105 -22.61 35.51 13.89
CA ASP A 105 -23.79 36.38 14.00
C ASP A 105 -24.12 36.52 15.51
#